data_AF-A0A4R2Q2F5-F1
#
_entry.id   AF-A0A4R2Q2F5-F1
#
_cell.length_a   1.000
_cell.length_b   1.000
_cell.length_c   1.000
_cell.angle_alpha   90.00
_cell.angle_beta   90.00
_cell.angle_gamma   90.00
#
_symmetry.space_group_name_H-M   'P 1'
#
loop_
_entity.id
_entity.type
_entity.pdbx_description
1 polymer ?
#
loop_
_entity_poly.entity_id
_entity_poly.type
_entity_poly.pdbx_seq_one_letter_code
_entity_poly.pdbx_strand_id
1 'polypeptide(L)'
;MKHLALAVALLAAPLPAAAVSLGTYSDVFVFGDSLSDPGNLFDAVYGAPLSPVAPLYGNAQFSDADAWASQLGIDFASGANFAFGGATAVQSGPFDIALPNGPYPVDVPDFADQRALYRAAAPTLGSNPLAAVWFGGNDLRDAFIAPDPGSAVPIAIGQAVTAIATGVQELVNEGLTTVAVFGLPNLGRVPQITTRGAAAIAAATGATVAFNDTLRTALAGVTGGDLAFVDIFGLFETVAAAPGAYGFTDIEDACLGALLAGTASDCQGFLFYDDLHPTAAGHALIADRFLESIAPVPLPAGGGLLLAGLGMLAIVRRTQAADMSRTA
;
A
#
# COMPACT_ATOMS: atom_id res chain seq x y z
N MET A 1 56.13 -32.61 -2.84
CA MET A 1 54.70 -32.31 -3.12
C MET A 1 54.07 -31.74 -1.87
N LYS A 2 53.15 -30.79 -2.04
CA LYS A 2 52.31 -30.09 -1.05
C LYS A 2 52.88 -28.76 -0.54
N HIS A 3 52.62 -27.73 -1.34
CA HIS A 3 52.52 -26.34 -0.92
C HIS A 3 51.38 -26.22 0.11
N LEU A 4 51.65 -25.57 1.25
CA LEU A 4 50.64 -25.22 2.25
C LEU A 4 50.14 -23.81 1.90
N ALA A 5 48.99 -23.72 1.23
CA ALA A 5 48.29 -22.46 0.98
C ALA A 5 47.47 -22.10 2.23
N LEU A 6 47.81 -20.97 2.85
CA LEU A 6 47.07 -20.38 3.95
C LEU A 6 45.82 -19.69 3.36
N ALA A 7 44.66 -20.35 3.46
CA ALA A 7 43.39 -19.74 3.12
C ALA A 7 42.96 -18.80 4.25
N VAL A 8 43.06 -17.49 4.02
CA VAL A 8 42.43 -16.49 4.86
C VAL A 8 40.94 -16.50 4.53
N ALA A 9 40.13 -17.06 5.42
CA ALA A 9 38.69 -16.88 5.37
C ALA A 9 38.38 -15.42 5.75
N LEU A 10 38.07 -14.59 4.75
CA LEU A 10 37.41 -13.32 5.01
C LEU A 10 36.01 -13.64 5.57
N LEU A 11 35.82 -13.39 6.86
CA LEU A 11 34.50 -13.23 7.44
C LEU A 11 33.84 -12.05 6.71
N ALA A 12 32.89 -12.35 5.83
CA ALA A 12 31.96 -11.34 5.32
C ALA A 12 31.14 -10.85 6.52
N ALA A 13 31.45 -9.64 7.00
CA ALA A 13 30.56 -8.94 7.90
C ALA A 13 29.22 -8.74 7.18
N PRO A 14 28.07 -8.91 7.85
CA PRO A 14 26.78 -8.58 7.25
C PRO A 14 26.82 -7.11 6.81
N LEU A 15 26.59 -6.88 5.52
CA LEU A 15 26.37 -5.53 5.01
C LEU A 15 25.15 -4.97 5.75
N PRO A 16 25.20 -3.73 6.29
CA PRO A 16 24.00 -3.09 6.78
C PRO A 16 22.97 -3.10 5.65
N ALA A 17 21.75 -3.55 5.94
CA ALA A 17 20.63 -3.45 5.01
C ALA A 17 20.59 -1.99 4.52
N ALA A 18 20.72 -1.80 3.20
CA ALA A 18 20.60 -0.46 2.64
C ALA A 18 19.22 0.05 3.04
N ALA A 19 19.15 1.20 3.70
CA ALA A 19 17.89 1.85 4.00
C ALA A 19 17.14 2.03 2.67
N VAL A 20 15.90 1.51 2.61
CA VAL A 20 15.06 1.70 1.43
C VAL A 20 14.83 3.19 1.25
N SER A 21 15.17 3.71 0.07
CA SER A 21 15.01 5.13 -0.22
C SER A 21 13.56 5.40 -0.58
N LEU A 22 12.84 6.14 0.28
CA LEU A 22 11.52 6.70 0.00
C LEU A 22 11.61 7.92 -0.96
N GLY A 23 12.64 7.95 -1.82
CA GLY A 23 12.91 9.06 -2.72
C GLY A 23 13.20 10.36 -1.99
N THR A 24 12.36 11.37 -2.23
CA THR A 24 12.51 12.73 -1.65
C THR A 24 11.67 12.95 -0.40
N TYR A 25 10.87 11.96 0.03
CA TYR A 25 9.96 12.12 1.17
C TYR A 25 10.72 11.98 2.49
N SER A 26 10.49 12.93 3.41
CA SER A 26 11.13 12.93 4.73
C SER A 26 10.42 12.03 5.72
N ASP A 27 9.11 11.86 5.54
CA ASP A 27 8.21 11.14 6.44
C ASP A 27 7.11 10.50 5.59
N VAL A 28 6.68 9.30 5.95
CA VAL A 28 5.53 8.64 5.32
C VAL A 28 4.60 8.15 6.41
N PHE A 29 3.38 8.67 6.42
CA PHE A 29 2.33 8.26 7.35
C PHE A 29 1.32 7.37 6.65
N VAL A 30 1.05 6.20 7.20
CA VAL A 30 0.19 5.17 6.58
C VAL A 30 -1.12 5.07 7.34
N PHE A 31 -2.22 5.09 6.60
CA PHE A 31 -3.59 4.90 7.06
C PHE A 31 -4.21 3.79 6.23
N GLY A 32 -4.80 2.79 6.86
CA GLY A 32 -5.42 1.71 6.11
C GLY A 32 -5.87 0.53 6.95
N ASP A 33 -5.93 -0.61 6.28
CA ASP A 33 -6.44 -1.87 6.83
C ASP A 33 -5.34 -2.93 7.02
N SER A 34 -5.71 -4.20 6.99
CA SER A 34 -4.81 -5.35 7.15
C SER A 34 -3.71 -5.43 6.10
N LEU A 35 -3.89 -4.84 4.92
CA LEU A 35 -2.86 -4.78 3.89
C LEU A 35 -1.70 -3.87 4.27
N SER A 36 -1.89 -3.01 5.27
CA SER A 36 -0.89 -2.03 5.74
C SER A 36 -0.59 -2.14 7.24
N ASP A 37 -1.38 -2.89 8.00
CA ASP A 37 -1.27 -3.03 9.46
C ASP A 37 0.10 -3.60 9.88
N PRO A 38 0.89 -2.90 10.71
CA PRO A 38 2.18 -3.37 11.21
C PRO A 38 2.08 -4.27 12.46
N GLY A 39 0.87 -4.58 12.92
CA GLY A 39 0.56 -5.32 14.15
C GLY A 39 -0.36 -4.60 15.14
N ASN A 40 -0.87 -3.42 14.78
CA ASN A 40 -1.77 -2.60 15.58
C ASN A 40 -3.02 -3.36 16.05
N LEU A 41 -3.71 -4.10 15.16
CA LEU A 41 -4.90 -4.85 15.55
C LEU A 41 -4.56 -5.91 16.60
N PHE A 42 -3.52 -6.71 16.35
CA PHE A 42 -3.17 -7.79 17.26
C PHE A 42 -2.65 -7.30 18.61
N ASP A 43 -1.95 -6.17 18.66
CA ASP A 43 -1.56 -5.54 19.93
C ASP A 43 -2.79 -5.07 20.72
N ALA A 44 -3.74 -4.39 20.06
CA ALA A 44 -4.97 -3.91 20.69
C ALA A 44 -5.85 -5.04 21.24
N VAL A 45 -5.88 -6.19 20.57
CA VAL A 45 -6.72 -7.34 20.94
C VAL A 45 -6.07 -8.22 21.99
N TYR A 46 -4.78 -8.53 21.84
CA TYR A 46 -4.14 -9.57 22.64
C TYR A 46 -3.26 -9.05 23.76
N GLY A 47 -2.82 -7.78 23.72
CA GLY A 47 -1.88 -7.20 24.68
C GLY A 47 -0.61 -8.04 24.79
N ALA A 48 0.45 -7.64 24.08
CA ALA A 48 1.69 -8.42 23.91
C ALA A 48 2.02 -9.46 25.02
N PRO A 49 2.32 -10.73 24.69
CA PRO A 49 2.75 -11.21 23.38
C PRO A 49 1.68 -12.04 22.65
N LEU A 50 1.54 -11.78 21.34
CA LEU A 50 1.10 -12.55 20.13
C LEU A 50 0.45 -13.96 20.24
N SER A 51 0.10 -14.44 21.41
CA SER A 51 0.17 -15.86 21.78
C SER A 51 -0.82 -16.79 21.06
N PRO A 52 -2.02 -16.36 20.59
CA PRO A 52 -2.88 -17.26 19.83
C PRO A 52 -2.63 -17.21 18.31
N VAL A 53 -2.18 -16.07 17.78
CA VAL A 53 -2.05 -15.87 16.32
C VAL A 53 -0.62 -15.94 15.80
N ALA A 54 0.40 -15.85 16.66
CA ALA A 54 1.81 -15.96 16.28
C ALA A 54 2.15 -17.19 15.43
N PRO A 55 1.56 -18.39 15.66
CA PRO A 55 1.84 -19.54 14.80
C PRO A 55 1.35 -19.37 13.36
N LEU A 56 0.39 -18.46 13.13
CA LEU A 56 -0.22 -18.17 11.83
C LEU A 56 0.26 -16.83 11.25
N TYR A 57 0.68 -15.87 12.06
CA TYR A 57 1.12 -14.54 11.61
C TYR A 57 2.32 -14.14 12.45
N GLY A 58 3.51 -14.61 12.05
CA GLY A 58 4.71 -14.62 12.89
C GLY A 58 5.17 -13.25 13.41
N ASN A 59 5.01 -12.20 12.61
CA ASN A 59 5.31 -10.80 12.94
C ASN A 59 4.05 -9.96 13.23
N ALA A 60 2.90 -10.60 13.46
CA ALA A 60 1.62 -9.93 13.70
C ALA A 60 1.10 -9.11 12.50
N GLN A 61 1.54 -9.40 11.28
CA GLN A 61 1.00 -8.78 10.08
C GLN A 61 0.19 -9.82 9.30
N PHE A 62 -0.78 -9.38 8.52
CA PHE A 62 -1.68 -10.27 7.77
C PHE A 62 -1.00 -10.84 6.53
N SER A 63 0.15 -11.49 6.70
CA SER A 63 0.98 -12.10 5.66
C SER A 63 1.93 -13.15 6.27
N ASP A 64 2.74 -13.82 5.45
CA ASP A 64 3.80 -14.72 5.92
C ASP A 64 5.04 -13.97 6.44
N ALA A 65 5.18 -12.67 6.13
CA ALA A 65 6.18 -11.78 6.71
C ALA A 65 5.73 -10.30 6.64
N ASP A 66 6.66 -9.38 6.42
CA ASP A 66 6.37 -7.93 6.42
C ASP A 66 5.43 -7.54 5.27
N ALA A 67 4.41 -6.76 5.60
CA ALA A 67 3.56 -6.06 4.64
C ALA A 67 4.34 -4.93 3.94
N TRP A 68 3.77 -4.38 2.86
CA TRP A 68 4.45 -3.43 1.99
C TRP A 68 5.04 -2.23 2.75
N ALA A 69 4.30 -1.67 3.71
CA ALA A 69 4.72 -0.53 4.50
C ALA A 69 5.92 -0.89 5.40
N SER A 70 5.84 -2.02 6.09
CA SER A 70 6.91 -2.56 6.94
C SER A 70 8.17 -2.89 6.13
N GLN A 71 8.04 -3.41 4.90
CA GLN A 71 9.17 -3.64 3.99
C GLN A 71 9.90 -2.33 3.61
N LEU A 72 9.20 -1.21 3.63
CA LEU A 72 9.75 0.13 3.43
C LEU A 72 10.25 0.78 4.73
N GLY A 73 10.19 0.08 5.86
CA GLY A 73 10.56 0.59 7.18
C GLY A 73 9.49 1.45 7.87
N ILE A 74 8.25 1.43 7.37
CA ILE A 74 7.10 2.15 7.91
C ILE A 74 6.28 1.20 8.79
N ASP A 75 6.82 0.89 9.96
CA ASP A 75 6.29 -0.09 10.88
C ASP A 75 5.69 0.54 12.16
N PHE A 76 5.24 -0.29 13.08
CA PHE A 76 4.73 0.14 14.38
C PHE A 76 5.77 0.91 15.21
N ALA A 77 7.03 0.47 15.16
CA ALA A 77 8.13 1.07 15.93
C ALA A 77 8.47 2.49 15.45
N SER A 78 8.23 2.79 14.17
CA SER A 78 8.37 4.13 13.59
C SER A 78 7.32 5.13 14.13
N GLY A 79 6.18 4.64 14.64
CA GLY A 79 5.04 5.48 15.02
C GLY A 79 4.35 6.18 13.84
N ALA A 80 4.66 5.79 12.60
CA ALA A 80 4.13 6.43 11.39
C ALA A 80 3.03 5.62 10.69
N ASN A 81 2.71 4.42 11.20
CA ASN A 81 1.70 3.55 10.61
C ASN A 81 0.49 3.36 11.54
N PHE A 82 -0.64 3.93 11.12
CA PHE A 82 -1.90 3.97 11.85
C PHE A 82 -2.90 2.93 11.34
N ALA A 83 -2.52 2.02 10.42
CA ALA A 83 -3.42 1.04 9.85
C ALA A 83 -3.81 -0.06 10.86
N PHE A 84 -5.05 -0.54 10.80
CA PHE A 84 -5.56 -1.64 11.64
C PHE A 84 -6.26 -2.69 10.78
N GLY A 85 -5.97 -3.96 11.02
CA GLY A 85 -6.60 -5.07 10.32
C GLY A 85 -8.11 -5.05 10.47
N GLY A 86 -8.81 -5.19 9.34
CA GLY A 86 -10.27 -5.12 9.27
C GLY A 86 -10.86 -3.70 9.20
N ALA A 87 -10.04 -2.64 9.26
CA ALA A 87 -10.54 -1.27 9.20
C ALA A 87 -11.30 -0.98 7.89
N THR A 88 -12.42 -0.28 8.03
CA THR A 88 -13.25 0.23 6.93
C THR A 88 -12.98 1.72 6.71
N ALA A 89 -13.39 2.24 5.54
CA ALA A 89 -13.37 3.67 5.29
C ALA A 89 -14.42 4.41 6.13
N VAL A 90 -15.56 3.77 6.39
CA VAL A 90 -16.65 4.29 7.25
C VAL A 90 -16.90 3.37 8.42
N GLN A 91 -17.11 3.95 9.61
CA GLN A 91 -17.37 3.30 10.90
C GLN A 91 -17.76 1.83 10.81
N SER A 92 -16.80 0.95 11.12
CA SER A 92 -17.11 -0.40 11.53
C SER A 92 -17.52 -0.35 12.99
N GLY A 93 -18.77 -0.70 13.31
CA GLY A 93 -19.10 -1.06 14.68
C GLY A 93 -18.24 -2.25 15.14
N PRO A 94 -18.32 -2.65 16.42
CA PRO A 94 -17.53 -3.77 16.90
C PRO A 94 -17.84 -5.03 16.09
N PHE A 95 -16.82 -5.72 15.62
CA PHE A 95 -16.96 -7.06 15.03
C PHE A 95 -16.31 -8.11 15.92
N ASP A 96 -16.87 -9.31 15.86
CA ASP A 96 -16.42 -10.42 16.67
C ASP A 96 -15.25 -11.14 16.00
N ILE A 97 -14.09 -11.13 16.64
CA ILE A 97 -13.00 -12.05 16.29
C ILE A 97 -13.32 -13.41 16.93
N ALA A 98 -13.44 -14.45 16.12
CA ALA A 98 -13.67 -15.80 16.60
C ALA A 98 -12.39 -16.35 17.25
N LEU A 99 -12.40 -16.48 18.58
CA LEU A 99 -11.30 -17.06 19.35
C LEU A 99 -11.72 -18.39 19.99
N PRO A 100 -10.76 -19.27 20.37
CA PRO A 100 -11.06 -20.54 21.04
C PRO A 100 -11.93 -20.39 22.31
N ASN A 101 -11.94 -19.21 22.94
CA ASN A 101 -12.69 -18.92 24.16
C ASN A 101 -14.00 -18.14 23.91
N GLY A 102 -14.40 -17.96 22.65
CA GLY A 102 -15.61 -17.23 22.26
C GLY A 102 -15.33 -16.04 21.33
N PRO A 103 -16.40 -15.42 20.78
CA PRO A 103 -16.27 -14.18 20.01
C PRO A 103 -15.76 -13.05 20.92
N TYR A 104 -14.74 -12.34 20.44
CA TYR A 104 -14.20 -11.16 21.11
C TYR A 104 -14.56 -9.92 20.29
N PRO A 105 -15.43 -9.02 20.80
CA PRO A 105 -15.81 -7.83 20.08
C PRO A 105 -14.64 -6.85 20.05
N VAL A 106 -14.25 -6.43 18.85
CA VAL A 106 -13.20 -5.45 18.62
C VAL A 106 -13.78 -4.28 17.86
N ASP A 107 -13.63 -3.09 18.45
CA ASP A 107 -13.91 -1.83 17.77
C ASP A 107 -12.63 -1.42 17.03
N VAL A 108 -12.63 -1.58 15.71
CA VAL A 108 -11.45 -1.31 14.88
C VAL A 108 -11.50 0.13 14.37
N PRO A 109 -10.43 0.93 14.58
CA PRO A 109 -10.37 2.29 14.11
C PRO A 109 -10.60 2.40 12.59
N ASP A 110 -11.67 3.09 12.20
CA ASP A 110 -11.94 3.45 10.80
C ASP A 110 -10.99 4.57 10.33
N PHE A 111 -11.14 5.03 9.08
CA PHE A 111 -10.27 6.09 8.57
C PHE A 111 -10.37 7.42 9.36
N ALA A 112 -11.54 7.76 9.91
CA ALA A 112 -11.68 8.96 10.73
C ALA A 112 -10.97 8.82 12.08
N ASP A 113 -11.07 7.64 12.70
CA ASP A 113 -10.40 7.33 13.97
C ASP A 113 -8.88 7.28 13.80
N GLN A 114 -8.37 6.65 12.72
CA GLN A 114 -6.92 6.63 12.45
C GLN A 114 -6.35 8.05 12.23
N ARG A 115 -7.12 8.95 11.59
CA ARG A 115 -6.78 10.38 11.48
C ARG A 115 -6.78 11.07 12.85
N ALA A 116 -7.70 10.71 13.74
CA ALA A 116 -7.69 11.21 15.11
C ALA A 116 -6.46 10.71 15.89
N LEU A 117 -6.05 9.45 15.71
CA LEU A 117 -4.82 8.90 16.29
C LEU A 117 -3.58 9.64 15.80
N TYR A 118 -3.48 9.92 14.50
CA TYR A 118 -2.42 10.75 13.92
C TYR A 118 -2.35 12.15 14.56
N ARG A 119 -3.50 12.84 14.68
CA ARG A 119 -3.56 14.16 15.33
C ARG A 119 -3.15 14.09 16.81
N ALA A 120 -3.52 13.02 17.51
CA ALA A 120 -3.18 12.81 18.91
C ALA A 120 -1.67 12.51 19.11
N ALA A 121 -1.06 11.78 18.18
CA ALA A 121 0.39 11.57 18.13
C ALA A 121 1.15 12.89 17.88
N ALA A 122 0.51 13.86 17.23
CA ALA A 122 1.05 15.18 16.93
C ALA A 122 2.49 15.12 16.35
N PRO A 123 2.72 14.34 15.28
CA PRO A 123 4.06 14.16 14.74
C PRO A 123 4.62 15.48 14.22
N THR A 124 5.93 15.66 14.37
CA THR A 124 6.63 16.77 13.73
C THR A 124 6.82 16.43 12.26
N LEU A 125 6.16 17.16 11.38
CA LEU A 125 6.34 16.99 9.93
C LEU A 125 7.72 17.46 9.51
N GLY A 126 8.44 16.63 8.75
CA GLY A 126 9.64 17.04 8.05
C GLY A 126 9.33 17.92 6.84
N SER A 127 10.35 18.15 6.02
CA SER A 127 10.27 19.12 4.90
C SER A 127 9.43 18.65 3.72
N ASN A 128 9.14 17.35 3.61
CA ASN A 128 8.36 16.76 2.52
C ASN A 128 7.61 15.51 3.00
N PRO A 129 6.55 15.66 3.81
CA PRO A 129 5.82 14.53 4.35
C PRO A 129 4.80 13.99 3.33
N LEU A 130 4.58 12.67 3.36
CA LEU A 130 3.66 11.94 2.50
C LEU A 130 2.62 11.22 3.36
N ALA A 131 1.36 11.20 2.93
CA ALA A 131 0.36 10.28 3.44
C ALA A 131 0.10 9.14 2.44
N ALA A 132 -0.01 7.92 2.93
CA ALA A 132 -0.46 6.75 2.17
C ALA A 132 -1.81 6.29 2.75
N VAL A 133 -2.83 6.21 1.90
CA VAL A 133 -4.22 5.91 2.30
C VAL A 133 -4.74 4.71 1.52
N TRP A 134 -5.13 3.63 2.22
CA TRP A 134 -5.68 2.43 1.59
C TRP A 134 -6.86 1.86 2.37
N PHE A 135 -8.08 2.09 1.85
CA PHE A 135 -9.33 1.61 2.43
C PHE A 135 -10.34 1.19 1.35
N GLY A 136 -11.46 0.59 1.78
CA GLY A 136 -12.60 0.21 0.93
C GLY A 136 -12.72 -1.30 0.70
N GLY A 137 -11.65 -2.07 0.93
CA GLY A 137 -11.68 -3.53 0.78
C GLY A 137 -12.65 -4.18 1.76
N ASN A 138 -12.55 -3.83 3.05
CA ASN A 138 -13.45 -4.33 4.09
C ASN A 138 -14.89 -3.84 3.87
N ASP A 139 -15.11 -2.58 3.46
CA ASP A 139 -16.43 -2.03 3.18
C ASP A 139 -17.17 -2.84 2.10
N LEU A 140 -16.47 -3.19 1.00
CA LEU A 140 -17.02 -4.04 -0.05
C LEU A 140 -17.22 -5.48 0.41
N ARG A 141 -16.26 -6.05 1.14
CA ARG A 141 -16.37 -7.42 1.66
C ARG A 141 -17.61 -7.59 2.52
N ASP A 142 -17.86 -6.64 3.42
CA ASP A 142 -19.02 -6.66 4.32
C ASP A 142 -20.33 -6.46 3.54
N ALA A 143 -20.33 -5.59 2.53
CA ALA A 143 -21.47 -5.42 1.64
C ALA A 143 -21.79 -6.68 0.82
N PHE A 144 -20.79 -7.47 0.44
CA PHE A 144 -20.99 -8.73 -0.31
C PHE A 144 -21.62 -9.85 0.51
N ILE A 145 -21.52 -9.80 1.85
CA ILE A 145 -22.13 -10.79 2.75
C ILE A 145 -23.42 -10.28 3.41
N ALA A 146 -23.83 -9.04 3.11
CA ALA A 146 -25.09 -8.48 3.57
C ALA A 146 -26.31 -9.27 3.04
N PRO A 147 -27.48 -9.21 3.69
CA PRO A 147 -28.68 -9.91 3.23
C PRO A 147 -29.15 -9.53 1.81
N ASP A 148 -28.85 -8.31 1.37
CA ASP A 148 -29.11 -7.82 0.01
C ASP A 148 -27.85 -7.14 -0.58
N PRO A 149 -26.91 -7.92 -1.15
CA PRO A 149 -25.68 -7.38 -1.71
C PRO A 149 -25.92 -6.44 -2.91
N GLY A 150 -27.02 -6.65 -3.65
CA GLY A 150 -27.34 -5.83 -4.83
C GLY A 150 -27.61 -4.37 -4.47
N SER A 151 -28.19 -4.12 -3.29
CA SER A 151 -28.38 -2.79 -2.73
C SER A 151 -27.17 -2.33 -1.90
N ALA A 152 -26.58 -3.22 -1.10
CA ALA A 152 -25.51 -2.87 -0.17
C ALA A 152 -24.21 -2.44 -0.87
N VAL A 153 -23.82 -3.11 -1.97
CA VAL A 153 -22.54 -2.84 -2.65
C VAL A 153 -22.47 -1.41 -3.21
N PRO A 154 -23.45 -0.91 -3.99
CA PRO A 154 -23.43 0.48 -4.45
C PRO A 154 -23.40 1.51 -3.32
N ILE A 155 -24.10 1.24 -2.21
CA ILE A 155 -24.11 2.11 -1.02
C ILE A 155 -22.72 2.16 -0.39
N ALA A 156 -22.11 0.99 -0.18
CA ALA A 156 -20.76 0.88 0.39
C ALA A 156 -19.73 1.60 -0.47
N ILE A 157 -19.78 1.47 -1.81
CA ILE A 157 -18.91 2.24 -2.72
C ILE A 157 -19.06 3.73 -2.48
N GLY A 158 -20.29 4.26 -2.50
CA GLY A 158 -20.54 5.69 -2.34
C GLY A 158 -20.07 6.22 -0.98
N GLN A 159 -20.35 5.49 0.10
CA GLN A 159 -19.98 5.87 1.46
C GLN A 159 -18.46 5.83 1.66
N ALA A 160 -17.82 4.72 1.31
CA ALA A 160 -16.37 4.55 1.46
C ALA A 160 -15.59 5.57 0.64
N VAL A 161 -15.94 5.78 -0.64
CA VAL A 161 -15.28 6.79 -1.48
C VAL A 161 -15.46 8.21 -0.92
N THR A 162 -16.65 8.54 -0.43
CA THR A 162 -16.89 9.86 0.19
C THR A 162 -16.03 10.06 1.43
N ALA A 163 -15.92 9.04 2.28
CA ALA A 163 -15.09 9.10 3.48
C ALA A 163 -13.60 9.20 3.15
N ILE A 164 -13.11 8.44 2.17
CA ILE A 164 -11.72 8.51 1.70
C ILE A 164 -11.42 9.91 1.15
N ALA A 165 -12.24 10.43 0.23
CA ALA A 165 -12.00 11.76 -0.36
C ALA A 165 -12.05 12.89 0.69
N THR A 166 -12.98 12.80 1.64
CA THR A 166 -13.08 13.77 2.76
C THR A 166 -11.85 13.69 3.66
N GLY A 167 -11.47 12.49 4.08
CA GLY A 167 -10.31 12.30 4.96
C GLY A 167 -8.99 12.69 4.30
N VAL A 168 -8.83 12.43 3.00
CA VAL A 168 -7.69 12.91 2.21
C VAL A 168 -7.65 14.44 2.15
N GLN A 169 -8.78 15.11 1.91
CA GLN A 169 -8.84 16.58 1.94
C GLN A 169 -8.48 17.15 3.32
N GLU A 170 -8.89 16.49 4.40
CA GLU A 170 -8.50 16.87 5.76
C GLU A 170 -6.99 16.69 6.02
N LEU A 171 -6.39 15.56 5.60
CA LEU A 171 -4.94 15.36 5.70
C LEU A 171 -4.15 16.44 4.94
N VAL A 172 -4.61 16.82 3.75
CA VAL A 172 -4.04 17.93 2.97
C VAL A 172 -4.12 19.25 3.76
N ASN A 173 -5.27 19.55 4.38
CA ASN A 173 -5.45 20.74 5.20
C ASN A 173 -4.58 20.74 6.48
N GLU A 174 -4.16 19.56 6.92
CA GLU A 174 -3.27 19.34 8.07
C GLU A 174 -1.77 19.40 7.69
N GLY A 175 -1.45 19.64 6.42
CA GLY A 175 -0.09 19.84 5.93
C GLY A 175 0.53 18.61 5.23
N LEU A 176 -0.19 17.50 5.14
CA LEU A 176 0.19 16.34 4.32
C LEU A 176 -0.22 16.58 2.87
N THR A 177 0.47 17.53 2.21
CA THR A 177 0.09 18.00 0.89
C THR A 177 0.45 17.04 -0.23
N THR A 178 1.20 15.96 0.02
CA THR A 178 1.36 14.86 -0.93
C THR A 178 0.65 13.63 -0.37
N VAL A 179 -0.27 13.05 -1.14
CA VAL A 179 -1.06 11.90 -0.70
C VAL A 179 -1.10 10.83 -1.79
N ALA A 180 -0.61 9.64 -1.47
CA ALA A 180 -0.79 8.44 -2.27
C ALA A 180 -2.06 7.72 -1.81
N VAL A 181 -3.03 7.54 -2.71
CA VAL A 181 -4.28 6.84 -2.44
C VAL A 181 -4.32 5.56 -3.27
N PHE A 182 -4.47 4.43 -2.59
CA PHE A 182 -4.47 3.12 -3.22
C PHE A 182 -5.85 2.78 -3.78
N GLY A 183 -5.87 2.29 -5.03
CA GLY A 183 -7.01 1.55 -5.56
C GLY A 183 -7.08 0.16 -4.95
N LEU A 184 -8.26 -0.46 -5.01
CA LEU A 184 -8.44 -1.84 -4.60
C LEU A 184 -7.85 -2.82 -5.64
N PRO A 185 -7.25 -3.96 -5.20
CA PRO A 185 -6.95 -5.07 -6.09
C PRO A 185 -8.25 -5.64 -6.67
N ASN A 186 -8.16 -6.40 -7.77
CA ASN A 186 -9.32 -7.11 -8.29
C ASN A 186 -9.85 -8.12 -7.26
N LEU A 187 -10.92 -7.76 -6.53
CA LEU A 187 -11.50 -8.61 -5.49
C LEU A 187 -12.09 -9.90 -6.06
N GLY A 188 -12.40 -9.95 -7.37
CA GLY A 188 -12.83 -11.18 -8.03
C GLY A 188 -11.75 -12.26 -8.11
N ARG A 189 -10.47 -11.91 -7.90
CA ARG A 189 -9.34 -12.86 -7.89
C ARG A 189 -8.97 -13.38 -6.50
N VAL A 190 -9.53 -12.79 -5.46
CA VAL A 190 -9.20 -13.14 -4.08
C VAL A 190 -9.78 -14.53 -3.75
N PRO A 191 -9.03 -15.45 -3.12
CA PRO A 191 -9.48 -16.84 -2.90
C PRO A 191 -10.84 -16.96 -2.18
N GLN A 192 -11.12 -16.06 -1.22
CA GLN A 192 -12.42 -15.97 -0.54
C GLN A 192 -13.60 -15.78 -1.51
N ILE A 193 -13.38 -15.15 -2.67
CA ILE A 193 -14.39 -14.89 -3.69
C ILE A 193 -14.38 -15.97 -4.77
N THR A 194 -13.20 -16.44 -5.21
CA THR A 194 -13.10 -17.43 -6.30
C THR A 194 -13.80 -18.74 -5.94
N THR A 195 -13.73 -19.15 -4.68
CA THR A 195 -14.43 -20.33 -4.13
C THR A 195 -15.97 -20.23 -4.18
N ARG A 196 -16.53 -19.03 -4.40
CA ARG A 196 -17.98 -18.78 -4.51
C ARG A 196 -18.50 -18.87 -5.95
N GLY A 197 -17.64 -19.12 -6.92
CA GLY A 197 -17.99 -19.37 -8.31
C GLY A 197 -18.11 -18.12 -9.19
N ALA A 198 -18.30 -18.35 -10.50
CA ALA A 198 -18.15 -17.34 -11.55
C ALA A 198 -19.02 -16.08 -11.37
N ALA A 199 -20.24 -16.21 -10.83
CA ALA A 199 -21.12 -15.07 -10.59
C ALA A 199 -20.56 -14.13 -9.51
N ALA A 200 -20.01 -14.67 -8.42
CA ALA A 200 -19.39 -13.90 -7.36
C ALA A 200 -18.10 -13.22 -7.86
N ILE A 201 -17.28 -13.93 -8.63
CA ILE A 201 -16.08 -13.40 -9.28
C ILE A 201 -16.42 -12.19 -10.15
N ALA A 202 -17.43 -12.32 -11.02
CA ALA A 202 -17.85 -11.24 -11.91
C ALA A 202 -18.40 -10.03 -11.14
N ALA A 203 -19.23 -10.28 -10.11
CA ALA A 203 -19.79 -9.23 -9.27
C ALA A 203 -18.70 -8.46 -8.50
N ALA A 204 -17.75 -9.16 -7.88
CA ALA A 204 -16.64 -8.57 -7.15
C ALA A 204 -15.68 -7.79 -8.06
N THR A 205 -15.37 -8.34 -9.25
CA THR A 205 -14.57 -7.63 -10.26
C THR A 205 -15.26 -6.33 -10.68
N GLY A 206 -16.56 -6.39 -11.00
CA GLY A 206 -17.34 -5.22 -11.41
C GLY A 206 -17.44 -4.16 -10.32
N ALA A 207 -17.68 -4.56 -9.07
CA ALA A 207 -17.73 -3.66 -7.93
C ALA A 207 -16.37 -2.99 -7.67
N THR A 208 -15.27 -3.73 -7.82
CA THR A 208 -13.91 -3.19 -7.67
C THR A 208 -13.62 -2.13 -8.73
N VAL A 209 -13.96 -2.39 -9.99
CA VAL A 209 -13.80 -1.41 -11.08
C VAL A 209 -14.62 -0.16 -10.79
N ALA A 210 -15.90 -0.32 -10.41
CA ALA A 210 -16.77 0.79 -10.06
C ALA A 210 -16.23 1.60 -8.87
N PHE A 211 -15.71 0.94 -7.83
CA PHE A 211 -15.07 1.60 -6.70
C PHE A 211 -13.87 2.43 -7.14
N ASN A 212 -12.92 1.83 -7.87
CA ASN A 212 -11.69 2.50 -8.29
C ASN A 212 -11.97 3.71 -9.20
N ASP A 213 -12.94 3.61 -10.10
CA ASP A 213 -13.33 4.71 -10.99
C ASP A 213 -14.05 5.83 -10.24
N THR A 214 -14.92 5.48 -9.30
CA THR A 214 -15.60 6.45 -8.43
C THR A 214 -14.59 7.15 -7.53
N LEU A 215 -13.61 6.42 -6.97
CA LEU A 215 -12.54 6.96 -6.16
C LEU A 215 -11.67 7.95 -6.94
N ARG A 216 -11.19 7.56 -8.13
CA ARG A 216 -10.42 8.47 -9.01
C ARG A 216 -11.17 9.76 -9.31
N THR A 217 -12.48 9.65 -9.57
CA THR A 217 -13.34 10.82 -9.84
C THR A 217 -13.47 11.72 -8.60
N ALA A 218 -13.67 11.13 -7.41
CA ALA A 218 -13.80 11.88 -6.17
C ALA A 218 -12.48 12.59 -5.77
N LEU A 219 -11.33 11.92 -5.97
CA LEU A 219 -10.02 12.49 -5.69
C LEU A 219 -9.68 13.70 -6.56
N ALA A 220 -10.23 13.78 -7.78
CA ALA A 220 -10.09 14.98 -8.63
C ALA A 220 -10.77 16.23 -8.03
N GLY A 221 -11.65 16.06 -7.04
CA GLY A 221 -12.26 17.14 -6.28
C GLY A 221 -11.43 17.62 -5.08
N VAL A 222 -10.37 16.90 -4.70
CA VAL A 222 -9.46 17.34 -3.62
C VAL A 222 -8.62 18.50 -4.12
N THR A 223 -8.46 19.52 -3.28
CA THR A 223 -7.73 20.75 -3.61
C THR A 223 -6.60 20.99 -2.62
N GLY A 224 -5.54 21.66 -3.08
CA GLY A 224 -4.40 22.05 -2.22
C GLY A 224 -3.38 20.94 -1.95
N GLY A 225 -3.54 19.77 -2.57
CA GLY A 225 -2.60 18.66 -2.49
C GLY A 225 -2.17 18.12 -3.85
N ASP A 226 -1.08 17.36 -3.86
CA ASP A 226 -0.58 16.54 -4.96
C ASP A 226 -0.93 15.08 -4.68
N LEU A 227 -1.84 14.53 -5.48
CA LEU A 227 -2.39 13.21 -5.25
C LEU A 227 -1.85 12.21 -6.27
N ALA A 228 -1.31 11.10 -5.77
CA ALA A 228 -0.94 9.94 -6.58
C ALA A 228 -1.97 8.83 -6.40
N PHE A 229 -2.46 8.26 -7.50
CA PHE A 229 -3.30 7.06 -7.44
C PHE A 229 -2.44 5.81 -7.63
N VAL A 230 -2.40 4.93 -6.64
CA VAL A 230 -1.63 3.68 -6.69
C VAL A 230 -2.52 2.58 -7.30
N ASP A 231 -2.28 2.25 -8.57
CA ASP A 231 -3.11 1.29 -9.31
C ASP A 231 -2.75 -0.18 -8.99
N ILE A 232 -3.35 -0.69 -7.91
CA ILE A 232 -3.20 -2.07 -7.46
C ILE A 232 -3.99 -3.04 -8.34
N PHE A 233 -5.13 -2.62 -8.90
CA PHE A 233 -5.88 -3.42 -9.86
C PHE A 233 -5.02 -3.75 -11.08
N GLY A 234 -4.46 -2.72 -11.73
CA GLY A 234 -3.59 -2.91 -12.88
C GLY A 234 -2.31 -3.68 -12.58
N LEU A 235 -1.73 -3.50 -11.38
CA LEU A 235 -0.59 -4.29 -10.90
C LEU A 235 -0.92 -5.79 -10.95
N PHE A 236 -1.97 -6.22 -10.26
CA PHE A 236 -2.26 -7.65 -10.15
C PHE A 236 -2.89 -8.26 -11.41
N GLU A 237 -3.54 -7.49 -12.28
CA GLU A 237 -3.88 -7.98 -13.63
C GLU A 237 -2.63 -8.25 -14.47
N THR A 238 -1.58 -7.45 -14.32
CA THR A 238 -0.29 -7.69 -15.00
C THR A 238 0.40 -8.93 -14.45
N VAL A 239 0.41 -9.10 -13.13
CA VAL A 239 0.95 -10.31 -12.47
C VAL A 239 0.18 -11.55 -12.93
N ALA A 240 -1.15 -11.50 -12.94
CA ALA A 240 -1.99 -12.63 -13.35
C ALA A 240 -1.78 -13.04 -14.82
N ALA A 241 -1.41 -12.10 -15.69
CA ALA A 241 -1.11 -12.39 -17.09
C ALA A 241 0.23 -13.14 -17.29
N ALA A 242 1.17 -13.02 -16.36
CA ALA A 242 2.50 -13.63 -16.45
C ALA A 242 3.09 -13.96 -15.06
N PRO A 243 2.47 -14.82 -14.25
CA PRO A 243 2.83 -15.00 -12.84
C PRO A 243 4.29 -15.44 -12.64
N GLY A 244 4.80 -16.31 -13.51
CA GLY A 244 6.19 -16.78 -13.46
C GLY A 244 7.24 -15.68 -13.69
N ALA A 245 6.89 -14.58 -14.37
CA ALA A 245 7.79 -13.42 -14.51
C ALA A 245 7.96 -12.65 -13.19
N TYR A 246 7.02 -12.82 -12.26
CA TYR A 246 7.01 -12.20 -10.94
C TYR A 246 7.34 -13.21 -9.83
N GLY A 247 7.77 -14.42 -10.19
CA GLY A 247 8.17 -15.45 -9.23
C GLY A 247 7.02 -16.27 -8.63
N PHE A 248 5.79 -16.16 -9.16
CA PHE A 248 4.65 -16.93 -8.70
C PHE A 248 4.41 -18.17 -9.56
N THR A 249 4.17 -19.30 -8.88
CA THR A 249 3.69 -20.56 -9.47
C THR A 249 2.24 -20.81 -9.13
N ASP A 250 1.73 -20.21 -8.06
CA ASP A 250 0.34 -20.30 -7.61
C ASP A 250 -0.19 -18.90 -7.30
N ILE A 251 -1.28 -18.53 -7.97
CA ILE A 251 -1.96 -17.25 -7.78
C ILE A 251 -3.44 -17.44 -7.45
N GLU A 252 -3.87 -18.66 -7.14
CA GLU A 252 -5.27 -19.01 -6.92
C GLU A 252 -5.51 -19.54 -5.50
N ASP A 253 -4.57 -20.34 -4.97
CA ASP A 253 -4.71 -20.98 -3.66
C ASP A 253 -4.01 -20.19 -2.54
N ALA A 254 -4.54 -20.33 -1.32
CA ALA A 254 -3.97 -19.75 -0.11
C ALA A 254 -2.85 -20.64 0.48
N CYS A 255 -1.64 -20.08 0.63
CA CYS A 255 -0.50 -20.80 1.19
C CYS A 255 -0.78 -21.38 2.60
N LEU A 256 -1.40 -20.61 3.49
CA LEU A 256 -1.67 -21.00 4.87
C LEU A 256 -2.50 -22.29 4.94
N GLY A 257 -3.46 -22.44 4.03
CA GLY A 257 -4.22 -23.68 3.89
C GLY A 257 -3.33 -24.88 3.51
N ALA A 258 -2.41 -24.68 2.56
CA ALA A 258 -1.47 -25.71 2.13
C ALA A 258 -0.44 -26.08 3.23
N LEU A 259 0.02 -25.11 4.02
CA LEU A 259 0.89 -25.35 5.18
C LEU A 259 0.17 -26.19 6.24
N LEU A 260 -1.07 -25.82 6.60
CA LEU A 260 -1.87 -26.53 7.60
C LEU A 260 -2.25 -27.95 7.14
N ALA A 261 -2.42 -28.16 5.83
CA ALA A 261 -2.67 -29.47 5.23
C ALA A 261 -1.38 -30.32 5.08
N GLY A 262 -0.19 -29.74 5.28
CA GLY A 262 1.09 -30.41 5.06
C GLY A 262 1.39 -30.66 3.58
N THR A 263 0.74 -29.95 2.66
CA THR A 263 0.95 -30.04 1.20
C THR A 263 1.98 -29.04 0.68
N ALA A 264 2.36 -28.05 1.50
CA ALA A 264 3.47 -27.14 1.26
C ALA A 264 4.38 -27.06 2.50
N SER A 265 5.65 -26.72 2.30
CA SER A 265 6.64 -26.51 3.38
C SER A 265 6.94 -25.04 3.68
N ASP A 266 6.66 -24.16 2.72
CA ASP A 266 6.76 -22.70 2.81
C ASP A 266 5.77 -22.05 1.82
N CYS A 267 5.72 -20.72 1.78
CA CYS A 267 4.89 -19.95 0.84
C CYS A 267 5.63 -19.52 -0.43
N GLN A 268 6.78 -20.14 -0.76
CA GLN A 268 7.48 -19.76 -1.99
C GLN A 268 6.62 -20.05 -3.22
N GLY A 269 6.52 -19.05 -4.09
CA GLY A 269 5.73 -19.14 -5.32
C GLY A 269 4.24 -18.89 -5.16
N PHE A 270 3.73 -18.68 -3.94
CA PHE A 270 2.33 -18.30 -3.70
C PHE A 270 2.15 -16.79 -3.71
N LEU A 271 1.10 -16.30 -4.39
CA LEU A 271 0.68 -14.91 -4.30
C LEU A 271 -0.11 -14.63 -3.03
N PHE A 272 -0.99 -15.55 -2.62
CA PHE A 272 -1.87 -15.38 -1.47
C PHE A 272 -1.35 -16.13 -0.25
N TYR A 273 -1.24 -15.43 0.88
CA TYR A 273 -0.90 -16.04 2.15
C TYR A 273 -2.10 -16.77 2.74
N ASP A 274 -3.20 -16.07 2.93
CA ASP A 274 -4.49 -16.63 3.35
C ASP A 274 -5.55 -16.35 2.27
N ASP A 275 -6.83 -16.55 2.58
CA ASP A 275 -7.91 -16.39 1.59
C ASP A 275 -8.15 -14.93 1.16
N LEU A 276 -7.42 -13.96 1.71
CA LEU A 276 -7.57 -12.53 1.47
C LEU A 276 -6.25 -11.83 1.13
N HIS A 277 -5.20 -12.10 1.89
CA HIS A 277 -4.01 -11.27 1.92
C HIS A 277 -2.88 -11.84 1.06
N PRO A 278 -2.06 -10.98 0.44
CA PRO A 278 -0.90 -11.43 -0.31
C PRO A 278 0.21 -11.93 0.61
N THR A 279 1.09 -12.76 0.07
CA THR A 279 2.37 -13.09 0.69
C THR A 279 3.29 -11.87 0.72
N ALA A 280 4.39 -11.95 1.45
CA ALA A 280 5.44 -10.96 1.50
C ALA A 280 6.00 -10.66 0.10
N ALA A 281 6.04 -11.66 -0.78
CA ALA A 281 6.40 -11.48 -2.19
C ALA A 281 5.37 -10.63 -2.96
N GLY A 282 4.08 -10.82 -2.71
CA GLY A 282 3.03 -9.95 -3.25
C GLY A 282 3.11 -8.53 -2.66
N HIS A 283 3.41 -8.40 -1.37
CA HIS A 283 3.63 -7.11 -0.72
C HIS A 283 4.86 -6.36 -1.26
N ALA A 284 5.91 -7.06 -1.68
CA ALA A 284 7.06 -6.44 -2.33
C ALA A 284 6.66 -5.75 -3.64
N LEU A 285 5.80 -6.39 -4.45
CA LEU A 285 5.27 -5.77 -5.67
C LEU A 285 4.38 -4.57 -5.40
N ILE A 286 3.62 -4.59 -4.29
CA ILE A 286 2.83 -3.45 -3.83
C ILE A 286 3.76 -2.30 -3.42
N ALA A 287 4.84 -2.59 -2.69
CA ALA A 287 5.84 -1.60 -2.28
C ALA A 287 6.50 -0.95 -3.51
N ASP A 288 6.89 -1.75 -4.51
CA ASP A 288 7.44 -1.25 -5.77
C ASP A 288 6.44 -0.34 -6.50
N ARG A 289 5.17 -0.77 -6.63
CA ARG A 289 4.13 0.04 -7.27
C ARG A 289 3.84 1.33 -6.50
N PHE A 290 3.89 1.32 -5.18
CA PHE A 290 3.79 2.53 -4.37
C PHE A 290 4.94 3.48 -4.68
N LEU A 291 6.19 3.01 -4.63
CA LEU A 291 7.39 3.80 -4.95
C LEU A 291 7.34 4.38 -6.37
N GLU A 292 6.90 3.59 -7.36
CA GLU A 292 6.69 4.05 -8.74
C GLU A 292 5.67 5.20 -8.82
N SER A 293 4.58 5.10 -8.04
CA SER A 293 3.47 6.05 -8.08
C SER A 293 3.81 7.39 -7.44
N ILE A 294 4.78 7.42 -6.52
CA ILE A 294 5.24 8.62 -5.83
C ILE A 294 6.59 9.14 -6.35
N ALA A 295 7.18 8.47 -7.35
CA ALA A 295 8.41 8.93 -7.94
C ALA A 295 8.21 10.28 -8.66
N PRO A 296 9.17 11.22 -8.57
CA PRO A 296 9.07 12.48 -9.30
C PRO A 296 8.92 12.21 -10.79
N VAL A 297 7.89 12.79 -11.43
CA VAL A 297 7.72 12.71 -12.88
C VAL A 297 8.95 13.36 -13.53
N PRO A 298 9.75 12.62 -14.35
CA PRO A 298 10.86 13.21 -15.05
C PRO A 298 10.31 14.35 -15.91
N LEU A 299 10.80 15.58 -15.70
CA LEU A 299 10.48 16.68 -16.60
C LEU A 299 10.75 16.20 -18.03
N PRO A 300 9.82 16.36 -18.99
CA PRO A 300 10.11 16.06 -20.37
C PRO A 300 11.44 16.74 -20.73
N ALA A 301 12.32 16.05 -21.46
CA ALA A 301 13.65 16.55 -21.85
C ALA A 301 13.63 17.96 -22.49
N GLY A 302 12.46 18.47 -22.85
CA GLY A 302 12.17 19.86 -23.19
C GLY A 302 12.58 20.90 -22.14
N GLY A 303 12.60 20.61 -20.83
CA GLY A 303 13.01 21.59 -19.81
C GLY A 303 14.48 22.00 -19.94
N GLY A 304 15.36 21.02 -20.20
CA GLY A 304 16.77 21.26 -20.50
C GLY A 304 16.97 21.98 -21.84
N LEU A 305 16.17 21.64 -22.85
CA LEU A 305 16.20 22.31 -24.16
C LEU A 305 15.67 23.75 -24.10
N LEU A 306 14.69 24.05 -23.26
CA LEU A 306 14.14 25.39 -23.07
C LEU A 306 15.15 26.29 -22.37
N LEU A 307 15.81 25.79 -21.31
CA LEU A 307 16.88 26.51 -20.60
C LEU A 307 18.12 26.71 -21.48
N ALA A 308 18.51 25.69 -22.25
CA ALA A 308 19.59 25.82 -23.24
C ALA A 308 19.23 26.80 -24.36
N GLY A 309 17.99 26.79 -24.84
CA GLY A 309 17.46 27.72 -25.83
C GLY A 309 17.48 29.17 -25.33
N LEU A 310 16.97 29.42 -24.12
CA LEU A 310 16.99 30.75 -23.49
C LEU A 310 18.42 31.23 -23.23
N GLY A 311 19.32 30.34 -22.82
CA GLY A 311 20.75 30.63 -22.66
C GLY A 311 21.43 31.04 -23.98
N MET A 312 21.16 30.32 -25.06
CA MET A 312 21.68 30.66 -26.40
C MET A 312 21.15 32.00 -26.91
N LEU A 313 19.86 32.30 -26.70
CA LEU A 313 19.27 33.61 -27.05
C LEU A 313 19.90 34.78 -26.28
N ALA A 314 20.24 34.59 -25.00
CA ALA A 314 20.91 35.61 -24.20
C ALA A 314 22.36 35.86 -24.66
N ILE A 315 23.08 34.81 -25.09
CA ILE A 315 24.44 34.91 -25.61
C ILE A 315 24.45 35.65 -26.96
N VAL A 316 23.53 35.30 -27.88
CA VAL A 316 23.43 35.94 -29.21
C VAL A 316 23.09 37.44 -29.07
N ARG A 317 22.21 37.81 -28.14
CA ARG A 317 21.91 39.22 -27.86
C ARG A 317 23.12 39.99 -27.31
N ARG A 318 23.94 39.36 -26.47
CA ARG A 318 25.17 39.96 -25.93
C ARG A 318 26.24 40.17 -27.00
N THR A 319 26.40 39.21 -27.92
CA THR A 319 27.37 39.34 -29.02
C THR A 319 26.95 40.42 -30.02
N GLN A 320 25.66 40.52 -30.34
CA GLN A 320 25.15 41.57 -31.22
C GLN A 320 25.29 42.98 -30.61
N ALA A 321 25.04 43.13 -29.31
CA ALA A 321 25.23 44.42 -28.62
C ALA A 321 26.72 44.84 -28.54
N ALA A 322 27.63 43.87 -28.40
CA ALA A 322 29.07 44.13 -28.38
C ALA A 322 29.63 44.54 -29.75
N ASP A 323 29.07 44.01 -30.84
CA ASP A 323 29.51 44.31 -32.21
C ASP A 323 29.08 45.73 -32.63
N MET A 324 27.85 46.15 -32.29
CA MET A 324 27.37 47.51 -32.55
C MET A 324 28.16 48.61 -31.81
N SER A 325 28.78 48.27 -30.67
CA SER A 325 29.62 49.21 -29.89
C SER A 325 31.02 49.41 -30.49
N ARG A 326 31.44 48.58 -31.45
CA ARG A 326 32.76 48.69 -32.11
C ARG A 326 32.72 49.43 -33.44
N THR A 327 31.53 49.72 -33.96
CA THR A 327 31.30 50.38 -35.25
C THR A 327 30.79 51.82 -35.13
N ALA A 328 30.78 52.39 -33.92
CA ALA A 328 30.47 53.80 -33.65
C ALA A 328 31.72 54.52 -33.13
#